data_AF-A0A956W1T0-F1
#
_entry.id   AF-A0A956W1T0-F1
#
_cell.length_a   1.000
_cell.length_b   1.000
_cell.length_c   1.000
_cell.angle_alpha   90.00
_cell.angle_beta   90.00
_cell.angle_gamma   90.00
#
_symmetry.space_group_name_H-M   'P 1'
#
loop_
_entity.id
_entity.type
_entity.pdbx_description
1 polymer ?
#
loop_
_entity_poly.entity_id
_entity_poly.type
_entity_poly.pdbx_seq_one_letter_code
_entity_poly.pdbx_strand_id
1 'polypeptide(L)'
;VTISVGGEIGEVGKDNSTVEELTEYIEGFREIVGSDFTGVSKVSVQTGTTHGGIPLADGTIASVAIDFDTLRDLSEVARDKFGMAGAVQHGASTLPDDLFHRFPAVETAEIHLATGFQNIIMDHESFPGSLVDEMKAYADAELADERKDGETDIQFFYKTRKKAWGPFKRQVWDLPEATRADLAGALEAKFVFLINQLQAQNTRDSVLKHVIQKPVEIEPPVLGAAAR
;
A
#
# COMPACT_ATOMS: atom_id res chain seq x y z
N VAL A 1 -19.76 -16.68 1.17
CA VAL A 1 -18.68 -15.76 1.56
C VAL A 1 -19.20 -14.36 1.31
N THR A 2 -19.20 -13.47 2.31
CA THR A 2 -19.55 -12.06 2.11
C THR A 2 -18.33 -11.34 1.55
N ILE A 3 -18.50 -10.62 0.44
CA ILE A 3 -17.41 -9.90 -0.23
C ILE A 3 -17.51 -8.42 0.16
N SER A 4 -16.46 -7.88 0.78
CA SER A 4 -16.36 -6.44 1.09
C SER A 4 -15.85 -5.72 -0.17
N VAL A 5 -16.61 -4.74 -0.66
CA VAL A 5 -16.21 -3.94 -1.83
C VAL A 5 -15.72 -2.58 -1.37
N GLY A 6 -14.53 -2.17 -1.82
CA GLY A 6 -14.01 -0.82 -1.66
C GLY A 6 -14.24 0.00 -2.92
N GLY A 7 -14.52 1.29 -2.77
CA GLY A 7 -14.54 2.27 -3.86
C GLY A 7 -13.29 3.14 -3.81
N GLU A 8 -13.06 3.92 -4.86
CA GLU A 8 -11.98 4.91 -4.91
C GLU A 8 -12.48 6.14 -5.65
N ILE A 9 -12.22 7.32 -5.09
CA ILE A 9 -12.52 8.63 -5.68
C ILE A 9 -11.24 9.47 -5.75
N GLY A 10 -11.24 10.46 -6.64
CA GLY A 10 -10.06 11.26 -6.94
C GLY A 10 -9.01 10.48 -7.73
N GLU A 11 -7.85 11.10 -7.90
CA GLU A 11 -6.69 10.47 -8.53
C GLU A 11 -5.45 10.75 -7.68
N VAL A 12 -4.74 9.70 -7.29
CA VAL A 12 -3.52 9.81 -6.50
C VAL A 12 -2.49 10.67 -7.26
N GLY A 13 -2.04 11.74 -6.62
CA GLY A 13 -1.13 12.75 -7.18
C GLY A 13 -1.81 14.00 -7.76
N LYS A 14 -3.14 14.09 -7.72
CA LYS A 14 -3.92 15.30 -8.09
C LYS A 14 -4.53 15.96 -6.85
N ASP A 15 -5.58 16.76 -7.06
CA ASP A 15 -6.32 17.50 -6.04
C ASP A 15 -6.93 16.58 -4.98
N ASN A 16 -7.15 17.14 -3.78
CA ASN A 16 -7.79 16.41 -2.69
C ASN A 16 -9.23 16.07 -3.05
N SER A 17 -9.66 14.86 -2.66
CA SER A 17 -11.05 14.44 -2.83
C SER A 17 -11.99 15.30 -1.98
N THR A 18 -13.22 15.49 -2.46
CA THR A 18 -14.23 16.29 -1.74
C THR A 18 -15.42 15.47 -1.25
N VAL A 19 -16.15 16.03 -0.28
CA VAL A 19 -17.38 15.42 0.27
C VAL A 19 -18.46 15.29 -0.82
N GLU A 20 -18.51 16.24 -1.74
CA GLU A 20 -19.41 16.23 -2.89
C GLU A 20 -19.07 15.06 -3.82
N GLU A 21 -17.80 14.88 -4.18
CA GLU A 21 -17.37 13.75 -5.01
C GLU A 21 -17.71 12.40 -4.38
N LEU A 22 -17.44 12.25 -3.07
CA LEU A 22 -17.80 11.06 -2.32
C LEU A 22 -19.31 10.81 -2.36
N THR A 23 -20.10 11.86 -2.14
CA THR A 23 -21.55 11.78 -2.11
C THR A 23 -22.11 11.34 -3.46
N GLU A 24 -21.72 12.01 -4.53
CA GLU A 24 -22.18 11.72 -5.89
C GLU A 24 -21.76 10.30 -6.32
N TYR A 25 -20.52 9.90 -5.99
CA TYR A 25 -20.03 8.55 -6.30
C TYR A 25 -20.87 7.46 -5.61
N ILE A 26 -21.12 7.59 -4.30
CA ILE A 26 -21.84 6.56 -3.55
C ILE A 26 -23.33 6.52 -3.90
N GLU A 27 -23.97 7.68 -4.07
CA GLU A 27 -25.38 7.76 -4.47
C GLU A 27 -25.59 7.21 -5.88
N GLY A 28 -24.77 7.63 -6.85
CA GLY A 28 -24.82 7.10 -8.21
C GLY A 28 -24.51 5.60 -8.28
N PHE A 29 -23.52 5.13 -7.53
CA PHE A 29 -23.22 3.68 -7.47
C PHE A 29 -24.42 2.89 -6.94
N ARG A 30 -25.05 3.34 -5.85
CA ARG A 30 -26.24 2.69 -5.26
C ARG A 30 -27.43 2.68 -6.21
N GLU A 31 -27.64 3.76 -6.97
CA GLU A 31 -28.68 3.82 -8.00
C GLU A 31 -28.48 2.74 -9.07
N ILE A 32 -27.23 2.53 -9.51
CA ILE A 32 -26.89 1.55 -10.55
C ILE A 32 -27.05 0.10 -10.06
N VAL A 33 -26.57 -0.20 -8.84
CA VAL A 33 -26.56 -1.59 -8.33
C VAL A 33 -27.87 -2.02 -7.67
N GLY A 34 -28.71 -1.06 -7.27
CA GLY A 34 -29.99 -1.31 -6.61
C GLY A 34 -29.86 -1.73 -5.14
N SER A 35 -31.01 -1.86 -4.47
CA SER A 35 -31.10 -2.11 -3.02
C SER A 35 -30.65 -3.50 -2.58
N ASP A 36 -30.60 -4.47 -3.49
CA ASP A 36 -30.19 -5.84 -3.18
C ASP A 36 -28.67 -5.95 -2.95
N PHE A 37 -27.92 -4.94 -3.38
CA PHE A 37 -26.49 -4.85 -3.14
C PHE A 37 -26.21 -4.00 -1.89
N THR A 38 -25.47 -4.57 -0.92
CA THR A 38 -25.16 -3.89 0.35
C THR A 38 -24.42 -2.56 0.17
N GLY A 39 -23.71 -2.39 -0.94
CA GLY A 39 -22.99 -1.15 -1.28
C GLY A 39 -21.49 -1.24 -1.01
N VAL A 40 -20.82 -0.11 -1.21
CA VAL A 40 -19.40 0.06 -0.92
C VAL A 40 -19.21 0.10 0.60
N SER A 41 -18.18 -0.57 1.10
CA SER A 41 -17.87 -0.71 2.54
C SER A 41 -16.86 0.32 3.05
N LYS A 42 -16.01 0.85 2.18
CA LYS A 42 -14.93 1.80 2.46
C LYS A 42 -14.52 2.49 1.16
N VAL A 43 -13.94 3.68 1.25
CA VAL A 43 -13.59 4.48 0.06
C VAL A 43 -12.17 5.02 0.14
N SER A 44 -11.36 4.73 -0.88
CA SER A 44 -10.05 5.35 -1.03
C SER A 44 -10.18 6.77 -1.55
N VAL A 45 -9.42 7.67 -0.96
CA VAL A 45 -9.50 9.12 -1.20
C VAL A 45 -8.11 9.69 -1.45
N GLN A 46 -8.04 10.79 -2.19
CA GLN A 46 -6.80 11.53 -2.39
C GLN A 46 -6.67 12.67 -1.39
N THR A 47 -5.52 12.76 -0.72
CA THR A 47 -5.22 13.70 0.38
C THR A 47 -3.87 14.39 0.19
N GLY A 48 -3.47 14.57 -1.08
CA GLY A 48 -2.18 15.18 -1.46
C GLY A 48 -1.02 14.19 -1.54
N THR A 49 -1.26 12.91 -1.27
CA THR A 49 -0.22 11.87 -1.31
C THR A 49 0.11 11.40 -2.72
N THR A 50 1.28 10.76 -2.89
CA THR A 50 1.68 10.07 -4.12
C THR A 50 2.18 8.66 -3.79
N HIS A 51 1.85 7.68 -4.63
CA HIS A 51 2.31 6.31 -4.43
C HIS A 51 3.83 6.19 -4.47
N GLY A 52 4.43 5.76 -3.36
CA GLY A 52 5.86 5.48 -3.26
C GLY A 52 6.74 6.71 -2.98
N GLY A 53 6.14 7.89 -2.78
CA GLY A 53 6.86 9.14 -2.56
C GLY A 53 7.56 9.68 -3.80
N ILE A 54 8.13 10.87 -3.68
CA ILE A 54 8.82 11.56 -4.80
C ILE A 54 10.34 11.46 -4.53
N PRO A 55 11.08 10.60 -5.24
CA PRO A 55 12.53 10.53 -5.07
C PRO A 55 13.19 11.81 -5.60
N LEU A 56 14.07 12.40 -4.80
CA LEU A 56 14.92 13.52 -5.17
C LEU A 56 16.18 13.02 -5.90
N ALA A 57 16.90 13.93 -6.55
CA ALA A 57 18.09 13.59 -7.33
C ALA A 57 19.21 12.94 -6.49
N ASP A 58 19.23 13.20 -5.17
CA ASP A 58 20.17 12.63 -4.20
C ASP A 58 19.71 11.28 -3.62
N GLY A 59 18.55 10.77 -4.05
CA GLY A 59 17.98 9.51 -3.57
C GLY A 59 17.13 9.62 -2.30
N THR A 60 17.02 10.80 -1.68
CA THR A 60 16.09 11.03 -0.57
C THR A 60 14.65 11.11 -1.07
N ILE A 61 13.67 10.91 -0.19
CA ILE A 61 12.24 11.05 -0.54
C ILE A 61 11.76 12.42 -0.10
N ALA A 62 11.15 13.16 -1.02
CA ALA A 62 10.55 14.46 -0.70
C ALA A 62 9.47 14.28 0.37
N SER A 63 9.44 15.19 1.35
CA SER A 63 8.37 15.24 2.32
C SER A 63 7.05 15.58 1.61
N VAL A 64 6.05 14.73 1.78
CA VAL A 64 4.70 14.96 1.27
C VAL A 64 3.79 15.23 2.46
N ALA A 65 3.05 16.33 2.40
CA ALA A 65 2.03 16.63 3.38
C ALA A 65 0.78 15.84 3.05
N ILE A 66 0.32 15.04 4.01
CA ILE A 66 -1.00 14.40 3.98
C ILE A 66 -2.01 15.36 4.60
N ASP A 67 -3.14 15.55 3.93
CA ASP A 67 -4.26 16.31 4.47
C ASP A 67 -5.15 15.41 5.36
N PHE A 68 -4.87 15.44 6.66
CA PHE A 68 -5.65 14.71 7.66
C PHE A 68 -7.04 15.31 7.89
N ASP A 69 -7.27 16.57 7.58
CA ASP A 69 -8.60 17.19 7.73
C ASP A 69 -9.53 16.67 6.63
N THR A 70 -9.06 16.62 5.38
CA THR A 70 -9.78 15.94 4.28
C THR A 70 -10.11 14.49 4.66
N LEU A 71 -9.13 13.76 5.22
CA LEU A 71 -9.34 12.36 5.60
C LEU A 71 -10.38 12.19 6.72
N ARG A 72 -10.39 13.10 7.70
CA ARG A 72 -11.41 13.15 8.77
C ARG A 72 -12.79 13.37 8.18
N ASP A 73 -12.96 14.43 7.41
CA ASP A 73 -14.26 14.90 6.94
C ASP A 73 -14.91 13.87 6.01
N LEU A 74 -14.12 13.25 5.13
CA LEU A 74 -14.60 12.16 4.26
C LEU A 74 -14.93 10.89 5.04
N SER A 75 -14.16 10.56 6.07
CA SER A 75 -14.43 9.39 6.91
C SER A 75 -15.71 9.56 7.73
N GLU A 76 -15.96 10.75 8.27
CA GLU A 76 -17.19 11.10 8.99
C GLU A 76 -18.41 10.96 8.07
N VAL A 77 -18.39 11.56 6.88
CA VAL A 77 -19.50 11.45 5.92
C VAL A 77 -19.73 10.00 5.48
N ALA A 78 -18.67 9.25 5.20
CA ALA A 78 -18.77 7.84 4.83
C ALA A 78 -19.47 7.01 5.91
N ARG A 79 -19.15 7.23 7.19
CA ARG A 79 -19.78 6.55 8.33
C ARG A 79 -21.22 7.02 8.53
N ASP A 80 -21.42 8.31 8.70
CA ASP A 80 -22.68 8.86 9.22
C ASP A 80 -23.79 8.87 8.18
N LYS A 81 -23.46 9.21 6.92
CA LYS A 81 -24.44 9.27 5.83
C LYS A 81 -24.64 7.91 5.16
N PHE A 82 -23.57 7.13 5.02
CA PHE A 82 -23.59 5.94 4.17
C PHE A 82 -23.43 4.62 4.93
N GLY A 83 -23.15 4.63 6.23
CA GLY A 83 -22.95 3.41 7.04
C GLY A 83 -21.70 2.62 6.65
N MET A 84 -20.73 3.27 6.00
CA MET A 84 -19.45 2.68 5.61
C MET A 84 -18.48 2.66 6.80
N ALA A 85 -17.33 2.00 6.66
CA ALA A 85 -16.29 1.99 7.68
C ALA A 85 -15.57 3.36 7.81
N GLY A 86 -15.39 4.06 6.69
CA GLY A 86 -14.64 5.32 6.62
C GLY A 86 -13.77 5.41 5.36
N ALA A 87 -12.91 6.43 5.31
CA ALA A 87 -11.99 6.62 4.20
C ALA A 87 -10.73 5.75 4.36
N VAL A 88 -10.09 5.47 3.22
CA VAL A 88 -8.89 4.64 3.07
C VAL A 88 -7.77 5.51 2.54
N GLN A 89 -6.61 5.49 3.21
CA GLN A 89 -5.43 6.21 2.76
C GLN A 89 -4.53 5.34 1.88
N HIS A 90 -4.34 5.78 0.64
CA HIS A 90 -3.32 5.25 -0.27
C HIS A 90 -1.96 5.94 -0.06
N GLY A 91 -0.87 5.34 -0.53
CA GLY A 91 0.43 6.03 -0.59
C GLY A 91 1.07 6.42 0.74
N ALA A 92 0.64 5.86 1.88
CA ALA A 92 1.14 6.24 3.20
C ALA A 92 2.57 5.74 3.51
N SER A 93 3.18 4.92 2.64
CA SER A 93 4.40 4.17 2.95
C SER A 93 5.67 5.02 3.12
N THR A 94 5.67 6.24 2.63
CA THR A 94 6.82 7.17 2.69
C THR A 94 6.54 8.37 3.57
N LEU A 95 5.44 8.35 4.34
CA LEU A 95 5.19 9.36 5.36
C LEU A 95 6.21 9.20 6.50
N PRO A 96 6.59 10.30 7.16
CA PRO A 96 7.30 10.23 8.42
C PRO A 96 6.61 9.31 9.44
N ASP A 97 7.42 8.51 10.13
CA ASP A 97 6.96 7.49 11.07
C ASP A 97 6.13 8.06 12.23
N ASP A 98 6.44 9.29 12.63
CA ASP A 98 5.73 10.02 13.69
C ASP A 98 4.35 10.52 13.26
N LEU A 99 3.94 10.40 11.99
CA LEU A 99 2.58 10.77 11.56
C LEU A 99 1.58 9.63 11.63
N PHE A 100 2.01 8.37 11.78
CA PHE A 100 1.08 7.23 11.71
C PHE A 100 0.02 7.22 12.83
N HIS A 101 0.32 7.77 14.01
CA HIS A 101 -0.65 7.90 15.10
C HIS A 101 -1.81 8.85 14.79
N ARG A 102 -1.70 9.66 13.75
CA ARG A 102 -2.78 10.58 13.32
C ARG A 102 -3.93 9.83 12.65
N PHE A 103 -3.68 8.70 11.99
CA PHE A 103 -4.72 7.96 11.25
C PHE A 103 -5.87 7.49 12.16
N PRO A 104 -5.61 6.85 13.33
CA PRO A 104 -6.68 6.52 14.27
C PRO A 104 -7.38 7.76 14.82
N ALA A 105 -6.65 8.85 15.08
CA ALA A 105 -7.20 10.08 15.64
C ALA A 105 -8.20 10.79 14.71
N VAL A 106 -8.10 10.55 13.39
CA VAL A 106 -9.08 11.03 12.39
C VAL A 106 -9.99 9.91 11.88
N GLU A 107 -10.02 8.78 12.58
CA GLU A 107 -10.90 7.64 12.29
C GLU A 107 -10.77 7.12 10.84
N THR A 108 -9.54 7.06 10.33
CA THR A 108 -9.22 6.42 9.04
C THR A 108 -9.50 4.93 9.14
N ALA A 109 -10.26 4.38 8.19
CA ALA A 109 -10.66 2.98 8.24
C ALA A 109 -9.54 2.02 7.85
N GLU A 110 -8.69 2.41 6.90
CA GLU A 110 -7.63 1.55 6.37
C GLU A 110 -6.50 2.40 5.77
N ILE A 111 -5.27 1.87 5.81
CA ILE A 111 -4.12 2.48 5.14
C ILE A 111 -3.38 1.43 4.32
N HIS A 112 -2.87 1.81 3.15
CA HIS A 112 -2.13 0.91 2.27
C HIS A 112 -0.63 1.17 2.34
N LEU A 113 0.12 0.11 2.66
CA LEU A 113 1.57 0.17 2.80
C LEU A 113 2.23 -0.89 1.90
N ALA A 114 3.14 -0.44 1.04
CA ALA A 114 3.85 -1.31 0.10
C ALA A 114 5.31 -0.87 -0.10
N THR A 115 5.54 0.31 -0.68
CA THR A 115 6.90 0.76 -1.07
C THR A 115 7.86 0.77 0.11
N GLY A 116 7.45 1.26 1.28
CA GLY A 116 8.30 1.30 2.47
C GLY A 116 8.77 -0.09 2.93
N PHE A 117 7.93 -1.12 2.80
CA PHE A 117 8.33 -2.50 3.09
C PHE A 117 9.27 -3.08 2.04
N GLN A 118 9.06 -2.75 0.76
CA GLN A 118 10.00 -3.12 -0.29
C GLN A 118 11.37 -2.46 -0.05
N ASN A 119 11.37 -1.23 0.46
CA ASN A 119 12.59 -0.50 0.81
C ASN A 119 13.33 -1.15 1.99
N ILE A 120 12.61 -1.52 3.05
CA ILE A 120 13.19 -2.28 4.17
C ILE A 120 13.93 -3.52 3.68
N ILE A 121 13.43 -4.20 2.64
CA ILE A 121 14.06 -5.42 2.12
C ILE A 121 15.25 -5.10 1.20
N MET A 122 15.04 -4.32 0.12
CA MET A 122 16.08 -4.07 -0.89
C MET A 122 17.26 -3.25 -0.36
N ASP A 123 17.01 -2.38 0.62
CA ASP A 123 18.02 -1.48 1.17
C ASP A 123 18.70 -2.05 2.44
N HIS A 124 18.33 -3.28 2.87
CA HIS A 124 18.93 -3.96 4.01
C HIS A 124 20.35 -4.44 3.71
N GLU A 125 21.27 -4.34 4.67
CA GLU A 125 22.67 -4.77 4.51
C GLU A 125 22.83 -6.27 4.18
N SER A 126 21.97 -7.12 4.77
CA SER A 126 21.94 -8.56 4.46
C SER A 126 21.37 -8.89 3.09
N PHE A 127 20.68 -7.96 2.41
CA PHE A 127 20.17 -8.20 1.06
C PHE A 127 21.35 -8.16 0.06
N PRO A 128 21.55 -9.20 -0.78
CA PRO A 128 22.76 -9.28 -1.60
C PRO A 128 22.89 -8.10 -2.56
N GLY A 129 23.93 -7.27 -2.38
CA GLY A 129 24.19 -6.12 -3.26
C GLY A 129 24.33 -6.50 -4.73
N SER A 130 24.92 -7.67 -5.02
CA SER A 130 25.01 -8.20 -6.38
C SER A 130 23.63 -8.45 -7.02
N LEU A 131 22.65 -8.89 -6.22
CA LEU A 131 21.28 -9.09 -6.70
C LEU A 131 20.59 -7.75 -6.97
N VAL A 132 20.86 -6.72 -6.15
CA VAL A 132 20.38 -5.35 -6.42
C VAL A 132 20.96 -4.83 -7.74
N ASP A 133 22.24 -5.08 -8.01
CA ASP A 133 22.88 -4.66 -9.25
C ASP A 133 22.31 -5.38 -10.48
N GLU A 134 22.00 -6.68 -10.37
CA GLU A 134 21.25 -7.40 -11.41
C GLU A 134 19.85 -6.82 -11.63
N MET A 135 19.15 -6.46 -10.56
CA MET A 135 17.82 -5.82 -10.65
C MET A 135 17.88 -4.44 -11.30
N LYS A 136 18.94 -3.66 -11.05
CA LYS A 136 19.19 -2.37 -11.72
C LYS A 136 19.42 -2.57 -13.22
N ALA A 137 20.29 -3.52 -13.58
CA ALA A 137 20.57 -3.85 -14.97
C ALA A 137 19.31 -4.31 -15.72
N TYR A 138 18.45 -5.10 -15.05
CA TYR A 138 17.14 -5.46 -15.58
C TYR A 138 16.25 -4.22 -15.81
N ALA A 139 16.17 -3.30 -14.84
CA ALA A 139 15.36 -2.10 -14.98
C ALA A 139 15.85 -1.20 -16.13
N ASP A 140 17.16 -1.03 -16.27
CA ASP A 140 17.75 -0.23 -17.36
C ASP A 140 17.55 -0.84 -18.75
N ALA A 141 17.42 -2.17 -18.84
CA ALA A 141 17.19 -2.87 -20.10
C ALA A 141 15.70 -3.00 -20.45
N GLU A 142 14.91 -3.51 -19.51
CA GLU A 142 13.52 -3.96 -19.76
C GLU A 142 12.47 -2.90 -19.46
N LEU A 143 12.83 -1.84 -18.71
CA LEU A 143 11.91 -0.77 -18.30
C LEU A 143 12.39 0.60 -18.80
N ALA A 144 13.32 0.63 -19.77
CA ALA A 144 13.96 1.82 -20.28
C ALA A 144 12.96 2.85 -20.84
N ASP A 145 11.83 2.38 -21.37
CA ASP A 145 10.73 3.18 -21.91
C ASP A 145 9.99 4.00 -20.84
N GLU A 146 10.11 3.62 -19.56
CA GLU A 146 9.53 4.37 -18.44
C GLU A 146 10.41 5.52 -17.95
N ARG A 147 11.65 5.62 -18.45
CA ARG A 147 12.60 6.65 -18.05
C ARG A 147 12.15 8.02 -18.56
N LYS A 148 12.13 9.01 -17.67
CA LYS A 148 11.74 10.39 -18.01
C LYS A 148 12.97 11.23 -18.33
N ASP A 149 12.79 12.24 -19.18
CA ASP A 149 13.84 13.22 -19.47
C ASP A 149 14.33 13.90 -18.19
N GLY A 150 15.64 13.87 -17.96
CA GLY A 150 16.27 14.46 -16.77
C GLY A 150 16.18 13.62 -15.48
N GLU A 151 15.61 12.41 -15.54
CA GLU A 151 15.55 11.49 -14.39
C GLU A 151 16.92 10.84 -14.14
N THR A 152 17.41 10.91 -12.90
CA THR A 152 18.68 10.26 -12.52
C THR A 152 18.51 8.74 -12.44
N ASP A 153 19.62 7.99 -12.51
CA ASP A 153 19.59 6.52 -12.37
C ASP A 153 19.01 6.07 -11.03
N ILE A 154 19.26 6.84 -9.98
CA ILE A 154 18.71 6.58 -8.64
C ILE A 154 17.19 6.74 -8.65
N GLN A 155 16.67 7.84 -9.21
CA GLN A 155 15.24 8.08 -9.31
C GLN A 155 14.56 7.03 -10.20
N PHE A 156 15.17 6.72 -11.34
CA PHE A 156 14.67 5.73 -12.27
C PHE A 156 14.56 4.36 -11.62
N PHE A 157 15.65 3.86 -11.00
CA PHE A 157 15.63 2.58 -10.32
C PHE A 157 14.66 2.57 -9.13
N TYR A 158 14.60 3.63 -8.31
CA TYR A 158 13.66 3.71 -7.20
C TYR A 158 12.21 3.54 -7.65
N LYS A 159 11.82 4.21 -8.74
CA LYS A 159 10.47 4.13 -9.33
C LYS A 159 10.15 2.74 -9.89
N THR A 160 11.12 2.10 -10.53
CA THR A 160 10.91 0.85 -11.29
C THR A 160 11.18 -0.42 -10.51
N ARG A 161 11.97 -0.38 -9.41
CA ARG A 161 12.39 -1.58 -8.66
C ARG A 161 11.26 -2.47 -8.16
N LYS A 162 10.06 -1.92 -7.93
CA LYS A 162 8.86 -2.70 -7.61
C LYS A 162 8.50 -3.74 -8.69
N LYS A 163 8.92 -3.53 -9.94
CA LYS A 163 8.74 -4.46 -11.06
C LYS A 163 9.81 -5.54 -11.11
N ALA A 164 10.91 -5.40 -10.36
CA ALA A 164 11.98 -6.39 -10.31
C ALA A 164 11.61 -7.63 -9.46
N TRP A 165 10.65 -7.53 -8.53
CA TRP A 165 10.26 -8.66 -7.67
C TRP A 165 9.75 -9.88 -8.44
N GLY A 166 9.07 -9.69 -9.56
CA GLY A 166 8.56 -10.78 -10.39
C GLY A 166 9.68 -11.56 -11.09
N PRO A 167 10.48 -10.91 -11.96
CA PRO A 167 11.60 -11.53 -12.66
C PRO A 167 12.63 -12.20 -11.75
N PHE A 168 12.85 -11.65 -10.55
CA PHE A 168 13.82 -12.16 -9.57
C PHE A 168 13.18 -12.95 -8.44
N LYS A 169 11.90 -13.35 -8.57
CA LYS A 169 11.14 -14.03 -7.50
C LYS A 169 11.89 -15.23 -6.93
N ARG A 170 12.49 -16.06 -7.78
CA ARG A 170 13.22 -17.26 -7.35
C ARG A 170 14.48 -16.90 -6.56
N GLN A 171 15.29 -15.96 -7.06
CA GLN A 171 16.52 -15.51 -6.42
C GLN A 171 16.23 -14.93 -5.03
N VAL A 172 15.14 -14.17 -4.90
CA VAL A 172 14.68 -13.64 -3.60
C VAL A 172 14.15 -14.74 -2.68
N TRP A 173 13.40 -15.71 -3.22
CA TRP A 173 12.82 -16.81 -2.43
C TRP A 173 13.88 -17.80 -1.92
N ASP A 174 14.90 -18.03 -2.74
CA ASP A 174 16.01 -18.97 -2.49
C ASP A 174 17.15 -18.31 -1.69
N LEU A 175 16.97 -17.08 -1.18
CA LEU A 175 17.96 -16.44 -0.30
C LEU A 175 18.30 -17.33 0.91
N PRO A 176 19.56 -17.31 1.38
CA PRO A 176 19.97 -18.10 2.54
C PRO A 176 19.06 -17.86 3.74
N GLU A 177 18.84 -18.90 4.55
CA GLU A 177 17.96 -18.82 5.72
C GLU A 177 18.36 -17.70 6.69
N ALA A 178 19.67 -17.53 6.93
CA ALA A 178 20.19 -16.44 7.76
C ALA A 178 19.81 -15.06 7.20
N THR A 179 20.00 -14.83 5.89
CA THR A 179 19.58 -13.59 5.23
C THR A 179 18.07 -13.36 5.38
N ARG A 180 17.25 -14.39 5.15
CA ARG A 180 15.79 -14.27 5.30
C ARG A 180 15.38 -13.98 6.74
N ALA A 181 16.08 -14.53 7.73
CA ALA A 181 15.83 -14.26 9.15
C ALA A 181 16.13 -12.79 9.51
N ASP A 182 17.25 -12.23 9.03
CA ASP A 182 17.58 -10.82 9.25
C ASP A 182 16.51 -9.89 8.65
N LEU A 183 16.13 -10.15 7.39
CA LEU A 183 15.08 -9.39 6.70
C LEU A 183 13.73 -9.50 7.42
N ALA A 184 13.37 -10.69 7.89
CA ALA A 184 12.16 -10.91 8.67
C ALA A 184 12.16 -10.12 9.97
N GLY A 185 13.29 -10.03 10.67
CA GLY A 185 13.44 -9.23 11.87
C GLY A 185 13.23 -7.73 11.62
N ALA A 186 13.79 -7.18 10.53
CA ALA A 186 13.59 -5.79 10.15
C ALA A 186 12.12 -5.49 9.79
N LEU A 187 11.46 -6.40 9.06
CA LEU A 187 10.04 -6.31 8.74
C LEU A 187 9.17 -6.39 10.00
N GLU A 188 9.45 -7.34 10.90
CA GLU A 188 8.73 -7.51 12.16
C GLU A 188 8.80 -6.25 13.01
N ALA A 189 9.99 -5.67 13.17
CA ALA A 189 10.17 -4.42 13.90
C ALA A 189 9.30 -3.29 13.34
N LYS A 190 9.22 -3.17 12.01
CA LYS A 190 8.34 -2.18 11.36
C LYS A 190 6.85 -2.50 11.57
N PHE A 191 6.43 -3.75 11.45
CA PHE A 191 5.04 -4.15 11.71
C PHE A 191 4.63 -3.84 13.15
N VAL A 192 5.46 -4.20 14.14
CA VAL A 192 5.20 -3.90 15.56
C VAL A 192 5.08 -2.40 15.77
N PHE A 193 6.01 -1.61 15.22
CA PHE A 193 5.94 -0.16 15.27
C PHE A 193 4.61 0.37 14.72
N LEU A 194 4.22 -0.04 13.51
CA LEU A 194 2.99 0.42 12.86
C LEU A 194 1.74 0.00 13.63
N ILE A 195 1.65 -1.25 14.09
CA ILE A 195 0.52 -1.75 14.90
C ILE A 195 0.34 -0.88 16.15
N ASN A 196 1.45 -0.47 16.77
CA ASN A 196 1.42 0.40 17.95
C ASN A 196 0.95 1.82 17.59
N GLN A 197 1.52 2.43 16.54
CA GLN A 197 1.12 3.77 16.10
C GLN A 197 -0.35 3.81 15.68
N LEU A 198 -0.84 2.77 15.01
CA LEU A 198 -2.21 2.67 14.52
C LEU A 198 -3.22 2.22 15.59
N GLN A 199 -2.78 2.05 16.84
CA GLN A 199 -3.63 1.57 17.95
C GLN A 199 -4.35 0.25 17.63
N ALA A 200 -3.75 -0.60 16.78
CA ALA A 200 -4.32 -1.86 16.31
C ALA A 200 -3.95 -3.06 17.21
N GLN A 201 -3.55 -2.78 18.44
CA GLN A 201 -3.17 -3.78 19.44
C GLN A 201 -4.42 -4.50 19.98
N ASN A 202 -4.25 -5.74 20.46
CA ASN A 202 -5.29 -6.49 21.17
C ASN A 202 -6.60 -6.72 20.37
N THR A 203 -6.52 -6.74 19.04
CA THR A 203 -7.68 -6.92 18.14
C THR A 203 -8.09 -8.39 17.95
N ARG A 204 -7.34 -9.34 18.51
CA ARG A 204 -7.56 -10.79 18.33
C ARG A 204 -8.99 -11.22 18.62
N ASP A 205 -9.53 -10.83 19.78
CA ASP A 205 -10.86 -11.29 20.20
C ASP A 205 -11.97 -10.67 19.32
N SER A 206 -11.80 -9.42 18.90
CA SER A 206 -12.67 -8.77 17.91
C SER A 206 -12.63 -9.52 16.57
N VAL A 207 -11.44 -9.86 16.08
CA VAL A 207 -11.28 -10.63 14.84
C VAL A 207 -11.96 -11.99 14.96
N LEU A 208 -11.70 -12.75 16.03
CA LEU A 208 -12.28 -14.08 16.22
C LEU A 208 -13.81 -14.07 16.39
N LYS A 209 -14.37 -12.96 16.88
CA LYS A 209 -15.82 -12.78 16.98
C LYS A 209 -16.49 -12.63 15.61
N HIS A 210 -15.80 -12.00 14.65
CA HIS A 210 -16.40 -11.60 13.36
C HIS A 210 -15.90 -12.42 12.15
N VAL A 211 -14.71 -13.01 12.23
CA VAL A 211 -14.08 -13.76 11.15
C VAL A 211 -14.13 -15.25 11.47
N ILE A 212 -15.13 -15.93 10.91
CA ILE A 212 -15.24 -17.40 10.97
C ILE A 212 -14.48 -17.97 9.76
N GLN A 213 -13.21 -18.32 9.95
CA GLN A 213 -12.43 -18.95 8.89
C GLN A 213 -12.89 -20.40 8.70
N LYS A 214 -13.55 -20.69 7.57
CA LYS A 214 -13.58 -22.06 7.05
C LYS A 214 -12.24 -22.30 6.34
N PRO A 215 -11.53 -23.41 6.61
CA PRO A 215 -10.34 -23.75 5.84
C PRO A 215 -10.65 -23.71 4.35
N VAL A 216 -9.89 -22.92 3.61
CA VAL A 216 -9.90 -22.99 2.15
C VAL A 216 -8.82 -24.00 1.79
N GLU A 217 -9.21 -25.10 1.14
CA GLU A 217 -8.22 -25.98 0.53
C GLU A 217 -7.54 -25.22 -0.61
N ILE A 218 -6.23 -24.98 -0.47
CA ILE A 218 -5.44 -24.31 -1.50
C ILE A 218 -4.67 -25.39 -2.25
N GLU A 219 -4.94 -25.55 -3.54
CA GLU A 219 -4.04 -26.27 -4.42
C GLU A 219 -2.79 -25.40 -4.67
N PRO A 220 -1.58 -25.90 -4.39
CA PRO A 220 -0.36 -25.16 -4.68
C PRO A 220 -0.28 -24.83 -6.18
N PRO A 221 0.10 -23.60 -6.56
CA PRO A 221 0.26 -23.25 -7.96
C PRO A 221 1.34 -24.15 -8.59
N VAL A 222 1.01 -24.76 -9.73
CA VAL A 222 1.98 -25.52 -10.53
C VAL A 222 2.99 -24.52 -11.08
N LEU A 223 4.25 -24.63 -10.64
CA LEU A 223 5.34 -23.81 -11.16
C LEU A 223 5.61 -24.23 -12.62
N GLY A 224 4.97 -23.54 -13.56
CA GLY A 224 5.32 -23.64 -14.97
C GLY A 224 6.75 -23.16 -15.17
N ALA A 225 7.62 -24.01 -15.72
CA ALA A 225 8.91 -23.56 -16.21
C ALA A 225 8.64 -22.54 -17.32
N ALA A 226 8.99 -21.27 -17.10
CA ALA A 226 9.07 -20.32 -18.18
C ALA A 226 10.05 -20.89 -19.21
N ALA A 227 9.55 -21.17 -20.43
CA ALA A 227 10.40 -21.54 -21.54
C ALA A 227 11.40 -20.39 -21.76
N ARG A 228 12.68 -20.71 -21.62
CA ARG A 228 13.79 -19.81 -22.00
C ARG A 228 13.85 -19.70 -23.51
#